data_AF-A0A0L6WJE0-F1
#
_entry.id   AF-A0A0L6WJE0-F1
#
_cell.length_a   1.000
_cell.length_b   1.000
_cell.length_c   1.000
_cell.angle_alpha   90.00
_cell.angle_beta   90.00
_cell.angle_gamma   90.00
#
_symmetry.space_group_name_H-M   'P 1'
#
loop_
_entity.id
_entity.type
_entity.pdbx_description
1 polymer ?
#
loop_
_entity_poly.entity_id
_entity_poly.type
_entity_poly.pdbx_seq_one_letter_code
_entity_poly.pdbx_strand_id
1 'polypeptide(L)'
;MPRNDGPYKVIATFPKRSEYTLCLPNSNQSFSGFHASLLKWHIPNNPALFSNREYAQPGPVVTEDGAKDQYLIKKIINAQQHGRGKQYLVRWVGYGPDHDEWLPGVELEDCEALDAWEAKNGVEV
;
A
#
# COMPACT_ATOMS: atom_id res chain seq x y z
N MET A 1 4.41 -11.93 -2.76
CA MET A 1 4.00 -11.42 -1.43
C MET A 1 5.24 -10.95 -0.71
N PRO A 2 5.21 -9.79 -0.02
CA PRO A 2 6.32 -9.35 0.82
C PRO A 2 6.62 -10.43 1.87
N ARG A 3 7.90 -10.61 2.20
CA ARG A 3 8.34 -11.68 3.12
C ARG A 3 7.88 -11.43 4.56
N ASN A 4 7.78 -10.16 4.95
CA ASN A 4 7.30 -9.71 6.24
C ASN A 4 6.25 -8.62 6.01
N ASP A 5 5.24 -8.57 6.86
CA ASP A 5 4.22 -7.53 6.85
C ASP A 5 4.46 -6.55 8.01
N GLY A 6 4.56 -5.27 7.69
CA GLY A 6 4.53 -4.10 8.58
C GLY A 6 5.52 -4.04 9.76
N PRO A 7 6.09 -2.87 10.06
CA PRO A 7 6.47 -2.57 11.44
C PRO A 7 5.20 -2.32 12.27
N TYR A 8 4.87 -3.24 13.17
CA TYR A 8 3.76 -3.07 14.10
C TYR A 8 4.27 -2.82 15.52
N LYS A 9 3.55 -1.95 16.24
CA LYS A 9 3.83 -1.70 17.66
C LYS A 9 3.28 -2.85 18.50
N VAL A 10 4.08 -3.31 19.45
CA VAL A 10 3.66 -4.30 20.46
C VAL A 10 2.82 -3.58 21.53
N ILE A 11 1.57 -3.99 21.70
CA ILE A 11 0.64 -3.47 22.72
C ILE A 11 0.79 -4.24 24.03
N ALA A 12 0.88 -5.57 23.95
CA ALA A 12 0.95 -6.44 25.12
C ALA A 12 1.97 -7.55 24.91
N THR A 13 2.58 -7.99 26.01
CA THR A 13 3.56 -9.09 26.01
C THR A 13 3.19 -10.13 27.05
N PHE A 14 3.30 -11.40 26.66
CA PHE A 14 3.08 -12.55 27.53
C PHE A 14 4.30 -13.48 27.45
N PRO A 15 5.43 -13.11 28.09
CA PRO A 15 6.71 -13.81 27.94
C PRO A 15 6.64 -15.30 28.29
N LYS A 16 5.78 -15.67 29.27
CA LYS A 16 5.57 -17.07 29.68
C LYS A 16 5.07 -17.97 28.56
N ARG A 17 4.34 -17.41 27.58
CA ARG A 17 3.79 -18.13 26.42
C ARG A 17 4.49 -17.75 25.12
N SER A 18 5.50 -16.88 25.21
CA SER A 18 6.13 -16.26 24.03
C SER A 18 5.10 -15.62 23.09
N GLU A 19 4.02 -15.07 23.63
CA GLU A 19 2.94 -14.43 22.88
C GLU A 19 3.02 -12.91 22.99
N TYR A 20 2.73 -12.22 21.90
CA TYR A 20 2.81 -10.77 21.78
C TYR A 20 1.58 -10.27 21.01
N THR A 21 0.99 -9.19 21.48
CA THR A 21 -0.14 -8.55 20.80
C THR A 21 0.34 -7.34 20.02
N LEU A 22 0.04 -7.27 18.73
CA LEU A 22 0.40 -6.17 17.83
C LEU A 22 -0.77 -5.22 17.59
N CYS A 23 -0.45 -3.95 17.39
CA CYS A 23 -1.40 -2.95 16.88
C CYS A 23 -1.51 -3.07 15.36
N LEU A 24 -2.65 -3.55 14.86
CA LEU A 24 -2.91 -3.74 13.43
C LEU A 24 -3.97 -2.75 12.92
N PRO A 25 -3.62 -1.49 12.62
CA PRO A 25 -4.59 -0.45 12.24
C PRO A 25 -5.29 -0.73 10.89
N ASN A 26 -4.65 -1.46 9.99
CA ASN A 26 -5.17 -1.77 8.65
C ASN A 26 -5.95 -3.09 8.59
N SER A 27 -6.09 -3.79 9.71
CA SER A 27 -6.80 -5.08 9.77
C SER A 27 -8.10 -4.88 10.53
N ASN A 28 -9.22 -4.85 9.80
CA ASN A 28 -10.55 -4.78 10.42
C ASN A 28 -11.04 -6.15 10.91
N GLN A 29 -10.29 -7.24 10.71
CA GLN A 29 -10.78 -8.59 11.01
C GLN A 29 -9.68 -9.64 11.30
N SER A 30 -8.48 -9.24 11.74
CA SER A 30 -7.41 -10.21 12.02
C SER A 30 -7.01 -10.27 13.50
N PHE A 31 -6.60 -11.47 13.92
CA PHE A 31 -6.09 -11.74 15.26
C PHE A 31 -4.80 -10.95 15.50
N SER A 32 -4.75 -10.19 16.59
CA SER A 32 -3.60 -9.36 16.95
C SER A 32 -2.51 -10.12 17.74
N GLY A 33 -2.78 -11.36 18.18
CA GLY A 33 -1.87 -12.17 18.99
C GLY A 33 -0.97 -13.08 18.14
N PHE A 34 0.34 -12.98 18.33
CA PHE A 34 1.34 -13.75 17.60
C PHE A 34 2.38 -14.37 18.54
N HIS A 35 2.85 -15.57 18.20
CA HIS A 35 3.99 -16.19 18.87
C HIS A 35 5.31 -15.53 18.42
N ALA A 36 6.30 -15.44 19.32
CA ALA A 36 7.59 -14.77 19.10
C ALA A 36 8.33 -15.26 17.85
N SER A 37 8.19 -16.53 17.48
CA SER A 37 8.81 -17.14 16.30
C SER A 37 8.31 -16.57 14.97
N LEU A 38 7.11 -15.99 14.95
CA LEU A 38 6.52 -15.33 13.77
C LEU A 38 6.94 -13.86 13.68
N LEU A 39 7.51 -13.31 14.75
CA LEU A 39 7.89 -11.91 14.83
C LEU A 39 9.36 -11.74 14.45
N LYS A 40 9.62 -10.64 13.75
CA LYS A 40 10.97 -10.16 13.53
C LYS A 40 11.09 -8.73 14.02
N TRP A 41 12.21 -8.46 14.67
CA TRP A 41 12.58 -7.09 14.99
C TRP A 41 12.65 -6.27 13.73
N HIS A 42 11.92 -5.16 13.72
CA HIS A 42 12.02 -4.19 12.65
C HIS A 42 13.31 -3.39 12.82
N ILE A 43 14.15 -3.40 11.79
CA ILE A 43 15.37 -2.61 11.73
C ILE A 43 15.08 -1.49 10.73
N PRO A 44 15.02 -0.21 11.17
CA PRO A 44 14.79 0.89 10.25
C PRO A 44 15.92 0.95 9.23
N ASN A 45 15.57 1.31 8.00
CA ASN A 45 16.57 1.46 6.96
C ASN A 45 17.49 2.65 7.27
N ASN A 46 18.78 2.50 6.98
CA ASN A 46 19.74 3.59 7.10
C ASN A 46 19.95 4.20 5.70
N PRO A 47 19.45 5.42 5.43
CA PRO A 47 19.48 5.99 4.09
C PRO A 47 20.91 6.29 3.60
N ALA A 48 21.87 6.51 4.51
CA ALA A 48 23.26 6.78 4.14
C ALA A 48 23.99 5.53 3.62
N LEU A 49 23.62 4.34 4.11
CA LEU A 49 24.24 3.07 3.72
C LEU A 49 23.42 2.30 2.67
N PHE A 50 22.10 2.50 2.67
CA PHE A 50 21.16 1.74 1.88
C PHE A 50 20.10 2.65 1.27
N SER A 51 20.52 3.69 0.55
CA SER A 51 19.64 4.62 -0.16
C SER A 51 18.66 3.90 -1.11
N ASN A 52 19.10 2.81 -1.74
CA ASN A 52 18.30 2.05 -2.70
C ASN A 52 17.21 1.17 -2.06
N ARG A 53 17.12 1.11 -0.72
CA ARG A 53 16.06 0.35 -0.02
C ARG A 53 14.82 1.20 0.25
N GLU A 54 14.93 2.51 0.17
CA GLU A 54 13.80 3.43 0.27
C GLU A 54 13.46 3.94 -1.13
N TYR A 55 12.18 3.84 -1.49
CA TYR A 55 11.67 4.53 -2.66
C TYR A 55 11.53 6.01 -2.31
N ALA A 56 12.03 6.91 -3.17
CA ALA A 56 11.81 8.33 -3.00
C ALA A 56 10.30 8.59 -3.00
N GLN A 57 9.75 9.07 -1.89
CA GLN A 57 8.34 9.45 -1.81
C GLN A 57 8.21 10.86 -2.40
N PRO A 58 7.74 11.04 -3.65
CA PRO A 58 7.50 12.38 -4.15
C PRO A 58 6.45 13.05 -3.29
N GLY A 59 6.68 14.31 -2.92
CA GLY A 59 5.68 15.08 -2.20
C GLY A 59 4.38 15.19 -3.01
N PRO A 60 3.25 15.50 -2.35
CA PRO A 60 2.00 15.75 -3.04
C PRO A 60 2.17 16.83 -4.12
N VAL A 61 1.51 16.62 -5.27
CA VAL A 61 1.51 17.61 -6.34
C VAL A 61 0.58 18.75 -5.93
N VAL A 62 1.10 19.98 -5.96
CA VAL A 62 0.30 21.19 -5.76
C VAL A 62 -0.27 21.60 -7.11
N THR A 63 -1.57 21.37 -7.30
CA THR A 63 -2.30 21.86 -8.49
C THR A 63 -2.59 23.36 -8.35
N GLU A 64 -2.88 24.07 -9.45
CA GLU A 64 -3.13 25.52 -9.47
C GLU A 64 -4.26 25.96 -8.50
N ASP A 65 -5.19 25.06 -8.18
CA ASP A 65 -6.29 25.27 -7.21
C ASP A 65 -5.87 25.12 -5.74
N GLY A 66 -4.60 24.84 -5.45
CA GLY A 66 -4.09 24.67 -4.09
C GLY A 66 -4.51 23.36 -3.40
N ALA A 67 -5.12 22.42 -4.12
CA ALA A 67 -5.37 21.07 -3.63
C ALA A 67 -4.03 20.34 -3.44
N LYS A 68 -3.79 19.85 -2.21
CA LYS A 68 -2.51 19.27 -1.77
C LYS A 68 -2.49 17.74 -1.72
N ASP A 69 -3.50 17.07 -2.30
CA ASP A 69 -3.66 15.62 -2.14
C ASP A 69 -3.74 14.87 -3.48
N GLN A 70 -3.28 15.47 -4.58
CA GLN A 70 -3.18 14.79 -5.87
C GLN A 70 -1.81 14.12 -6.00
N TYR A 71 -1.81 12.79 -6.14
CA TYR A 71 -0.60 12.00 -6.39
C TYR A 71 -0.57 11.54 -7.85
N LEU A 72 0.59 11.60 -8.48
CA LEU A 72 0.74 11.15 -9.85
C LEU A 72 0.65 9.62 -9.92
N ILE A 73 -0.30 9.11 -10.68
CA ILE A 73 -0.44 7.69 -10.96
C ILE A 73 0.61 7.30 -12.00
N LYS A 74 1.44 6.31 -11.68
CA LYS A 74 2.41 5.74 -12.62
C LYS A 74 1.74 4.80 -13.60
N LYS A 75 0.89 3.91 -13.09
CA LYS A 75 0.10 2.94 -13.86
C LYS A 75 -0.89 2.20 -12.97
N ILE A 76 -1.94 1.65 -13.60
CA ILE A 76 -2.77 0.62 -12.99
C ILE A 76 -2.10 -0.74 -13.16
N ILE A 77 -2.04 -1.52 -12.07
CA ILE A 77 -1.43 -2.84 -12.04
C ILE A 77 -2.47 -3.94 -12.25
N ASN A 78 -3.66 -3.76 -11.66
CA ASN A 78 -4.69 -4.78 -11.63
C ASN A 78 -6.08 -4.15 -11.53
N ALA A 79 -7.12 -4.91 -11.86
CA ALA A 79 -8.50 -4.55 -11.64
C ALA A 79 -9.26 -5.70 -10.96
N GLN A 80 -10.21 -5.37 -10.11
CA GLN A 80 -11.08 -6.36 -9.49
C GLN A 80 -12.52 -5.83 -9.38
N GLN A 81 -13.48 -6.75 -9.41
CA GLN A 81 -14.87 -6.44 -9.07
C GLN A 81 -14.99 -6.33 -7.55
N HIS A 82 -15.53 -5.22 -7.05
CA HIS A 82 -15.79 -5.00 -5.64
C HIS A 82 -17.23 -4.49 -5.46
N GLY A 83 -18.12 -5.37 -4.99
CA GLY A 83 -19.54 -5.06 -4.85
C GLY A 83 -20.20 -4.78 -6.20
N ARG A 84 -20.73 -3.56 -6.37
CA ARG A 84 -21.42 -3.12 -7.60
C ARG A 84 -20.50 -2.42 -8.61
N GLY A 85 -19.21 -2.25 -8.31
CA GLY A 85 -18.28 -1.50 -9.16
C GLY A 85 -16.92 -2.17 -9.32
N LYS A 86 -16.07 -1.57 -10.15
CA LYS A 86 -14.66 -1.96 -10.32
C LYS A 86 -13.76 -1.14 -9.40
N GLN A 87 -12.77 -1.79 -8.83
CA GLN A 87 -11.62 -1.17 -8.19
C GLN A 87 -10.38 -1.46 -9.01
N TYR A 88 -9.45 -0.51 -8.99
CA TYR A 88 -8.18 -0.61 -9.70
C TYR A 88 -7.03 -0.48 -8.71
N LEU A 89 -6.03 -1.35 -8.84
CA LEU A 89 -4.82 -1.32 -8.03
C LEU A 89 -3.85 -0.32 -8.66
N VAL A 90 -3.68 0.80 -8.01
CA VAL A 90 -2.92 1.96 -8.51
C VAL A 90 -1.49 1.89 -8.00
N ARG A 91 -0.52 2.02 -8.91
CA ARG A 91 0.87 2.31 -8.56
C ARG A 91 1.15 3.79 -8.73
N TRP A 92 1.62 4.43 -7.68
CA TRP A 92 2.01 5.84 -7.70
C TRP A 92 3.41 6.03 -8.32
N VAL A 93 3.67 7.21 -8.90
CA VAL A 93 5.00 7.59 -9.39
C VAL A 93 5.92 7.75 -8.19
N GLY A 94 7.15 7.24 -8.28
CA GLY A 94 8.13 7.33 -7.20
C GLY A 94 7.91 6.35 -6.05
N TYR A 95 6.69 5.88 -5.79
CA TYR A 95 6.42 4.92 -4.73
C TYR A 95 6.62 3.46 -5.16
N GLY A 96 6.95 2.62 -4.18
CA GLY A 96 7.07 1.17 -4.32
C GLY A 96 5.73 0.44 -4.24
N PRO A 97 5.73 -0.89 -4.48
CA PRO A 97 4.52 -1.72 -4.45
C PRO A 97 3.83 -1.75 -3.08
N ASP A 98 4.56 -1.43 -2.00
CA ASP A 98 4.01 -1.41 -0.63
C ASP A 98 3.02 -0.25 -0.41
N HIS A 99 3.01 0.73 -1.33
CA HIS A 99 2.09 1.86 -1.35
C HIS A 99 1.02 1.73 -2.44
N ASP A 100 0.91 0.57 -3.09
CA ASP A 100 -0.16 0.36 -4.05
C ASP A 100 -1.50 0.31 -3.32
N GLU A 101 -2.48 1.06 -3.82
CA GLU A 101 -3.81 1.16 -3.20
C GLU A 101 -4.91 0.78 -4.19
N TRP A 102 -5.98 0.19 -3.66
CA TRP A 102 -7.19 -0.09 -4.43
C TRP A 102 -8.10 1.13 -4.40
N LEU A 103 -8.20 1.82 -5.53
CA LEU A 103 -9.10 2.98 -5.68
C LEU A 103 -10.34 2.61 -6.49
N PRO A 104 -11.51 3.20 -6.17
CA PRO A 104 -12.71 3.03 -6.96
C PRO A 104 -12.54 3.67 -8.33
N GLY A 105 -13.17 3.10 -9.37
CA GLY A 105 -13.12 3.66 -10.73
C GLY A 105 -13.52 5.13 -10.81
N VAL A 106 -14.47 5.57 -9.97
CA VAL A 106 -14.94 6.97 -9.92
C VAL A 106 -13.84 7.97 -9.59
N GLU A 107 -12.86 7.59 -8.75
CA GLU A 107 -11.71 8.45 -8.42
C GLU A 107 -10.66 8.49 -9.54
N LEU A 108 -10.77 7.61 -10.52
CA LEU A 108 -9.84 7.44 -11.63
C LEU A 108 -10.45 7.81 -12.98
N GLU A 109 -11.70 8.30 -13.02
CA GLU A 109 -12.41 8.64 -14.26
C GLU A 109 -11.65 9.68 -15.11
N ASP A 110 -10.94 10.62 -14.47
CA ASP A 110 -10.16 11.65 -15.15
C ASP A 110 -8.66 11.31 -15.28
N CYS A 111 -8.26 10.06 -15.04
CA CYS A 111 -6.86 9.64 -15.06
C CYS A 111 -6.46 8.95 -16.37
N GLU A 112 -5.48 9.49 -17.09
CA GLU A 112 -4.90 8.88 -18.31
C GLU A 112 -4.40 7.43 -18.09
N ALA A 113 -4.00 7.11 -16.86
CA ALA A 113 -3.56 5.78 -16.49
C ALA A 113 -4.68 4.73 -16.56
N LEU A 114 -5.94 5.13 -16.36
CA LEU A 114 -7.11 4.28 -16.51
C LEU A 114 -7.37 3.99 -17.98
N ASP A 115 -7.39 5.03 -18.82
CA ASP A 115 -7.55 4.88 -20.27
C ASP A 115 -6.50 3.95 -20.86
N ALA A 116 -5.23 4.13 -20.47
CA ALA A 116 -4.13 3.28 -20.93
C ALA A 116 -4.28 1.82 -20.46
N TRP A 117 -4.82 1.59 -19.27
CA TRP A 117 -5.07 0.24 -18.75
C TRP A 117 -6.25 -0.42 -19.46
N GLU A 118 -7.34 0.30 -19.69
CA GLU A 118 -8.51 -0.20 -20.41
C GLU A 118 -8.21 -0.42 -21.89
N ALA A 119 -7.41 0.41 -22.54
CA ALA A 119 -6.95 0.15 -23.91
C ALA A 119 -6.14 -1.16 -24.01
N LYS A 120 -5.41 -1.54 -22.95
CA LYS A 120 -4.57 -2.74 -22.91
C LYS A 120 -5.30 -4.00 -22.46
N ASN A 121 -6.27 -3.87 -21.55
CA ASN A 121 -6.97 -5.00 -20.91
C ASN A 121 -8.48 -5.06 -21.24
N GLY A 122 -9.04 -4.06 -21.92
CA GLY A 122 -10.45 -3.93 -22.29
C GLY A 122 -10.87 -4.77 -23.49
N VAL A 123 -10.17 -5.87 -23.76
CA VAL A 123 -10.62 -6.90 -24.71
C VAL A 123 -10.96 -8.15 -23.91
N GLU A 124 -12.04 -8.10 -23.16
CA GLU A 124 -12.87 -9.28 -22.91
C GLU A 124 -14.31 -8.79 -22.67
N VAL A 125 -15.14 -9.11 -23.67
CA VAL A 125 -16.57 -8.81 -23.82
C VAL A 125 -17.39 -9.64 -22.82
#